data_AF-A0A222VYA9-F1
#
_entry.id   AF-A0A222VYA9-F1
#
_cell.length_a   1.000
_cell.length_b   1.000
_cell.length_c   1.000
_cell.angle_alpha   90.00
_cell.angle_beta   90.00
_cell.angle_gamma   90.00
#
_symmetry.space_group_name_H-M   'P 1'
#
loop_
_entity.id
_entity.type
_entity.pdbx_description
1 polymer ?
#
loop_
_entity_poly.entity_id
_entity_poly.type
_entity_poly.pdbx_seq_one_letter_code
_entity_poly.pdbx_strand_id
1 'polypeptide(L)'
;MARGKAEAAVSRIKAIGREMAERRALRERNAASVRKRSRESLLAQGKVAAKAAEHLGELGRRRKQAGGWNTEKSLSGKIDVMGFGAEDEQREATFSHYGTGSASPPPAPSLELPEARREPPQPRRARHARQEDQFDDDDFSNSSWLK
;
A
#
# COMPACT_ATOMS: atom_id res chain seq x y z
N MET A 1 -58.65 -1.67 21.30
CA MET A 1 -57.67 -1.08 20.37
C MET A 1 -56.22 -1.06 20.87
N ALA A 2 -55.92 -1.01 22.18
CA ALA A 2 -54.55 -0.89 22.68
C ALA A 2 -53.70 -2.19 22.59
N ARG A 3 -54.31 -3.37 22.78
CA ARG A 3 -53.59 -4.67 22.79
C ARG A 3 -52.94 -5.03 21.44
N GLY A 4 -53.64 -4.83 20.32
CA GLY A 4 -53.09 -5.13 18.99
C GLY A 4 -51.91 -4.23 18.58
N LYS A 5 -51.85 -2.99 19.09
CA LYS A 5 -50.69 -2.11 18.88
C LYS A 5 -49.45 -2.61 19.61
N ALA A 6 -49.63 -3.15 20.82
CA ALA A 6 -48.54 -3.76 21.59
C ALA A 6 -48.02 -5.04 20.93
N GLU A 7 -48.90 -5.90 20.43
CA GLU A 7 -48.51 -7.10 19.68
C GLU A 7 -47.77 -6.77 18.38
N ALA A 8 -48.22 -5.74 17.65
CA ALA A 8 -47.53 -5.24 16.47
C ALA A 8 -46.16 -4.61 16.79
N ALA A 9 -46.01 -3.98 17.96
CA ALA A 9 -44.71 -3.49 18.41
C ALA A 9 -43.74 -4.64 18.74
N VAL A 10 -44.22 -5.69 19.41
CA VAL A 10 -43.42 -6.87 19.74
C VAL A 10 -42.97 -7.63 18.48
N SER A 11 -43.84 -7.77 17.48
CA SER A 11 -43.47 -8.42 16.22
C SER A 11 -42.41 -7.64 15.44
N ARG A 12 -42.50 -6.30 15.43
CA ARG A 12 -41.47 -5.42 14.85
C ARG A 12 -40.12 -5.56 15.56
N ILE A 13 -40.12 -5.56 16.90
CA ILE A 13 -38.88 -5.75 17.67
C ILE A 13 -38.25 -7.11 17.35
N LYS A 14 -39.05 -8.18 17.25
CA LYS A 14 -38.55 -9.51 16.85
C LYS A 14 -37.98 -9.53 15.43
N ALA A 15 -38.59 -8.83 14.48
CA ALA A 15 -38.08 -8.71 13.11
C ALA A 15 -36.73 -7.98 13.08
N ILE A 16 -36.62 -6.84 13.79
CA ILE A 16 -35.36 -6.09 13.96
C ILE A 16 -34.28 -6.97 14.58
N GLY A 17 -34.63 -7.78 15.59
CA GLY A 17 -33.70 -8.72 16.22
C GLY A 17 -33.11 -9.74 15.24
N ARG A 18 -33.93 -10.28 14.33
CA ARG A 18 -33.45 -11.21 13.28
C ARG A 18 -32.52 -10.51 12.30
N GLU A 19 -32.91 -9.33 11.82
CA GLU A 19 -32.09 -8.56 10.88
C GLU A 19 -30.72 -8.21 11.48
N MET A 20 -30.68 -7.80 12.76
CA MET A 20 -29.42 -7.50 13.44
C MET A 20 -28.55 -8.75 13.66
N ALA A 21 -29.17 -9.91 13.92
CA ALA A 21 -28.45 -11.18 14.00
C ALA A 21 -27.87 -11.59 12.64
N GLU A 22 -28.63 -11.44 11.56
CA GLU A 22 -28.17 -11.71 10.18
C GLU A 22 -27.01 -10.79 9.78
N ARG A 23 -27.10 -9.49 10.10
CA ARG A 23 -26.01 -8.53 9.88
C ARG A 23 -24.75 -8.89 10.67
N ARG A 24 -24.89 -9.38 11.91
CA ARG A 24 -23.76 -9.87 12.70
C ARG A 24 -23.15 -11.12 12.08
N ALA A 25 -23.97 -12.09 11.68
CA ALA A 25 -23.51 -13.31 11.03
C ALA A 25 -22.76 -13.04 9.70
N LEU A 26 -23.23 -12.09 8.90
CA LEU A 26 -22.54 -11.62 7.69
C LEU A 26 -21.17 -11.02 8.02
N ARG A 27 -21.10 -10.15 9.04
CA ARG A 27 -19.83 -9.57 9.49
C ARG A 27 -18.86 -10.63 10.00
N GLU A 28 -19.32 -11.62 10.75
CA GLU A 28 -18.48 -12.72 11.24
C GLU A 28 -17.93 -13.58 10.10
N ARG A 29 -18.76 -13.91 9.10
CA ARG A 29 -18.32 -14.63 7.88
C ARG A 29 -17.28 -13.83 7.10
N ASN A 30 -17.51 -12.53 6.92
CA ASN A 30 -16.57 -11.64 6.24
C ASN A 30 -15.26 -11.50 7.02
N ALA A 31 -15.32 -11.32 8.33
CA ALA A 31 -14.12 -11.28 9.18
C ALA A 31 -13.35 -12.61 9.11
N ALA A 32 -14.04 -13.75 9.07
CA ALA A 32 -13.40 -15.06 8.92
C ALA A 32 -12.73 -15.21 7.54
N SER A 33 -13.36 -14.74 6.45
CA SER A 33 -12.77 -14.80 5.11
C SER A 33 -11.56 -13.88 4.97
N VAL A 34 -11.63 -12.67 5.53
CA VAL A 34 -10.50 -11.73 5.58
C VAL A 34 -9.33 -12.32 6.37
N ARG A 35 -9.59 -12.94 7.53
CA ARG A 35 -8.57 -13.63 8.31
C ARG A 35 -7.93 -14.81 7.56
N LYS A 36 -8.69 -15.53 6.74
CA LYS A 36 -8.13 -16.61 5.90
C LYS A 36 -7.21 -16.03 4.82
N ARG A 37 -7.66 -15.00 4.10
CA ARG A 37 -6.87 -14.31 3.08
C ARG A 37 -5.59 -13.71 3.65
N SER A 38 -5.65 -13.10 4.84
CA SER A 38 -4.46 -12.54 5.49
C SER A 38 -3.48 -13.62 5.95
N ARG A 39 -3.96 -14.78 6.42
CA ARG A 39 -3.09 -15.93 6.71
C ARG A 39 -2.39 -16.43 5.45
N GLU A 40 -3.13 -16.56 4.35
CA GLU A 40 -2.58 -17.01 3.07
C GLU A 40 -1.53 -16.03 2.53
N SER A 41 -1.77 -14.72 2.61
CA SER A 41 -0.80 -13.70 2.19
C SER A 41 0.45 -13.69 3.07
N LEU A 42 0.29 -13.83 4.39
CA LEU A 42 1.42 -13.94 5.32
C LEU A 42 2.25 -15.20 5.07
N LEU A 43 1.62 -16.33 4.74
CA LEU A 43 2.35 -17.55 4.38
C LEU A 43 3.10 -17.39 3.05
N ALA A 44 2.49 -16.72 2.06
CA ALA A 44 3.15 -16.42 0.80
C ALA A 44 4.36 -15.49 0.99
N GLN A 45 4.19 -14.41 1.76
CA GLN A 45 5.27 -13.49 2.12
C GLN A 45 6.34 -14.16 2.97
N GLY A 46 5.97 -15.00 3.93
CA GLY A 46 6.89 -15.75 4.78
C GLY A 46 7.82 -16.66 3.98
N LYS A 47 7.33 -17.30 2.90
CA LYS A 47 8.17 -18.07 1.99
C LYS A 47 9.20 -17.21 1.25
N VAL A 48 8.81 -16.01 0.82
CA VAL A 48 9.73 -15.05 0.16
C VAL A 48 10.77 -14.53 1.15
N ALA A 49 10.32 -14.13 2.35
CA ALA A 49 11.19 -13.68 3.43
C ALA A 49 12.18 -14.76 3.89
N ALA A 50 11.74 -16.03 3.96
CA ALA A 50 12.63 -17.15 4.28
C ALA A 50 13.75 -17.30 3.24
N LYS A 51 13.42 -17.27 1.94
CA LYS A 51 14.44 -17.31 0.87
C LYS A 51 15.39 -16.12 0.93
N ALA A 52 14.88 -14.93 1.23
CA ALA A 52 15.71 -13.74 1.39
C ALA A 52 16.64 -13.86 2.61
N ALA A 53 16.15 -14.40 3.73
CA ALA A 53 16.95 -14.65 4.92
C ALA A 53 18.03 -15.73 4.69
N GLU A 54 17.71 -16.79 3.95
CA GLU A 54 18.70 -17.79 3.50
C GLU A 54 19.80 -17.13 2.66
N HIS A 55 19.42 -16.30 1.69
CA HIS A 55 20.38 -15.58 0.84
C HIS A 55 21.26 -14.62 1.65
N LEU A 56 20.69 -13.85 2.58
CA LEU A 56 21.46 -13.00 3.49
C LEU A 56 22.36 -13.80 4.44
N GLY A 57 21.92 -14.97 4.89
CA GLY A 57 22.71 -15.90 5.70
C GLY A 57 23.88 -16.50 4.92
N GLU A 58 23.67 -16.82 3.64
CA GLU A 58 24.73 -17.26 2.73
C GLU A 58 25.72 -16.14 2.42
N LEU A 59 25.24 -14.93 2.12
CA LEU A 59 26.10 -13.75 1.96
C LEU A 59 26.86 -13.42 3.24
N GLY A 60 26.23 -13.57 4.41
CA GLY A 60 26.87 -13.39 5.71
C GLY A 60 27.95 -14.44 5.97
N ARG A 61 27.69 -15.70 5.61
CA ARG A 61 28.69 -16.79 5.68
C ARG A 61 29.85 -16.52 4.71
N ARG A 62 29.56 -16.12 3.47
CA ARG A 62 30.58 -15.73 2.48
C ARG A 62 31.38 -14.51 2.93
N ARG A 63 30.75 -13.50 3.52
CA ARG A 63 31.40 -12.30 4.07
C ARG A 63 32.28 -12.63 5.28
N LYS A 64 31.85 -13.54 6.16
CA LYS A 64 32.65 -14.03 7.28
C LYS A 64 33.84 -14.88 6.80
N GLN A 65 33.61 -15.76 5.81
CA GLN A 65 34.65 -16.59 5.18
C GLN A 65 35.65 -15.76 4.36
N ALA A 66 35.20 -14.70 3.69
CA ALA A 66 36.04 -13.72 3.00
C ALA A 66 36.82 -12.79 3.95
N GLY A 67 36.90 -13.16 5.23
CA GLY A 67 37.43 -12.34 6.30
C GLY A 67 36.43 -11.23 6.62
N GLY A 68 35.63 -11.44 7.66
CA GLY A 68 34.63 -10.49 8.17
C GLY A 68 35.21 -9.18 8.71
N TRP A 69 36.28 -8.66 8.10
CA TRP A 69 37.14 -7.59 8.56
C TRP A 69 37.91 -6.86 7.45
N ASN A 70 37.63 -7.05 6.15
CA ASN A 70 38.33 -6.31 5.09
C ASN A 70 37.87 -4.84 4.90
N THR A 71 37.03 -4.30 5.79
CA THR A 71 36.78 -2.84 5.87
C THR A 71 36.98 -2.23 7.25
N GLU A 72 37.09 -2.97 8.36
CA GLU A 72 37.30 -2.30 9.65
C GLU A 72 38.70 -1.68 9.75
N LYS A 73 39.73 -2.31 9.17
CA LYS A 73 41.08 -1.71 9.09
C LYS A 73 41.25 -0.62 8.02
N SER A 74 40.36 -0.54 7.02
CA SER A 74 40.41 0.51 5.97
C SER A 74 39.37 1.62 6.16
N LEU A 75 38.38 1.45 7.05
CA LEU A 75 37.47 2.51 7.49
C LEU A 75 37.96 3.18 8.78
N SER A 76 38.60 2.46 9.71
CA SER A 76 39.19 3.08 10.92
C SER A 76 40.36 4.01 10.60
N GLY A 77 41.00 3.85 9.44
CA GLY A 77 42.03 4.77 8.93
C GLY A 77 41.49 5.98 8.16
N LYS A 78 40.17 6.11 7.99
CA LYS A 78 39.51 7.22 7.26
C LYS A 78 38.51 8.02 8.10
N ILE A 79 38.41 7.70 9.39
CA ILE A 79 37.78 8.55 10.42
C ILE A 79 38.92 9.22 11.18
N ASP A 80 39.78 9.91 10.43
CA ASP A 80 40.70 10.91 10.97
C ASP A 80 40.49 12.16 10.10
N VAL A 81 39.89 13.17 10.75
CA VAL A 81 39.79 14.58 10.38
C VAL A 81 39.32 14.93 8.95
N MET A 82 38.01 15.17 8.81
CA MET A 82 37.54 16.38 8.13
C MET A 82 36.62 17.10 9.12
N GLY A 83 37.17 18.12 9.78
CA GLY A 83 36.43 18.95 10.71
C GLY A 83 35.23 19.59 10.02
N PHE A 84 34.08 19.55 10.66
CA PHE A 84 32.96 20.44 10.35
C PHE A 84 33.38 21.87 10.70
N GLY A 85 34.11 22.51 9.78
CA GLY A 85 34.44 23.93 9.79
C GLY A 85 33.73 24.60 8.63
N ALA A 86 32.89 25.58 8.93
CA ALA A 86 32.11 26.35 7.97
C ALA A 86 32.99 27.34 7.17
N GLU A 87 33.93 26.83 6.38
CA GLU A 87 34.75 27.65 5.48
C GLU A 87 34.92 26.93 4.14
N ASP A 88 33.98 27.15 3.23
CA ASP A 88 34.22 27.16 1.78
C ASP A 88 32.96 27.69 1.06
N GLU A 89 32.50 28.88 1.50
CA GLU A 89 31.49 29.71 0.80
C GLU A 89 32.10 30.42 -0.45
N GLN A 90 33.21 29.90 -0.99
CA GLN A 90 34.01 30.59 -1.98
C GLN A 90 34.62 29.65 -3.04
N ARG A 91 33.81 28.77 -3.64
CA ARG A 91 34.15 28.17 -4.96
C ARG A 91 33.00 28.32 -5.93
N GLU A 92 32.95 29.53 -6.45
CA GLU A 92 32.59 29.93 -7.81
C GLU A 92 31.97 28.86 -8.72
N ALA A 93 30.77 29.20 -9.18
CA ALA A 93 30.05 28.61 -10.29
C ALA A 93 30.95 28.27 -11.49
N THR A 94 31.19 26.98 -11.75
CA THR A 94 31.48 26.42 -13.08
C THR A 94 31.45 24.89 -13.05
N PHE A 95 30.25 24.29 -12.99
CA PHE A 95 30.12 22.89 -13.43
C PHE A 95 28.73 22.58 -13.99
N SER A 96 28.33 23.36 -15.00
CA SER A 96 27.39 22.87 -16.00
C SER A 96 28.19 21.97 -16.94
N HIS A 97 27.81 20.68 -17.05
CA HIS A 97 27.87 19.80 -18.22
C HIS A 97 28.07 18.32 -17.82
N TYR A 98 26.99 17.68 -17.34
CA TYR A 98 26.75 16.27 -17.69
C TYR A 98 25.28 16.12 -18.06
N GLY A 99 25.03 15.93 -19.36
CA GLY A 99 23.72 15.62 -19.89
C GLY A 99 23.21 14.30 -19.30
N THR A 100 22.07 14.36 -18.63
CA THR A 100 21.28 13.18 -18.29
C THR A 100 20.75 12.58 -19.58
N GLY A 101 21.41 11.54 -20.09
CA GLY A 101 20.85 10.69 -21.13
C GLY A 101 19.56 10.05 -20.63
N SER A 102 18.42 10.62 -21.02
CA SER A 102 17.12 10.01 -20.82
C SER A 102 17.01 8.77 -21.70
N ALA A 103 17.38 7.61 -21.18
CA ALA A 103 17.05 6.35 -21.80
C ALA A 103 15.53 6.14 -21.69
N SER A 104 14.82 6.33 -22.81
CA SER A 104 13.39 6.03 -22.90
C SER A 104 13.18 4.53 -22.62
N PRO A 105 12.25 4.13 -21.73
CA PRO A 105 11.92 2.72 -21.54
C PRO A 105 11.33 2.14 -22.85
N PRO A 106 11.54 0.84 -23.13
CA PRO A 106 10.96 0.21 -24.30
C PRO A 106 9.41 0.27 -24.24
N PRO A 107 8.73 0.36 -25.40
CA PRO A 107 7.27 0.36 -25.43
C PRO A 107 6.72 -0.96 -24.88
N ALA A 108 5.72 -0.87 -24.01
CA ALA A 108 5.00 -2.02 -23.49
C ALA A 108 4.27 -2.77 -24.63
N PRO A 109 4.15 -4.11 -24.59
CA PRO A 109 3.39 -4.85 -25.58
C PRO A 109 1.91 -4.46 -25.51
N SER A 110 1.36 -4.03 -26.65
CA SER A 110 -0.06 -3.74 -26.82
C SER A 110 -0.88 -5.01 -26.59
N LEU A 111 -1.55 -5.11 -25.45
CA LEU A 111 -2.63 -6.07 -25.26
C LEU A 111 -3.78 -5.62 -26.16
N GLU A 112 -4.10 -6.41 -27.18
CA GLU A 112 -5.35 -6.27 -27.93
C GLU A 112 -6.51 -6.42 -26.93
N LEU A 113 -7.16 -5.29 -26.62
CA LEU A 113 -8.39 -5.31 -25.85
C LEU A 113 -9.46 -6.01 -26.72
N PRO A 114 -10.15 -7.04 -26.21
CA PRO A 114 -11.31 -7.58 -26.91
C PRO A 114 -12.33 -6.46 -27.11
N GLU A 115 -12.86 -6.39 -28.33
CA GLU A 115 -13.78 -5.38 -28.81
C GLU A 115 -14.91 -5.14 -27.81
N ALA A 116 -14.98 -3.92 -27.26
CA ALA A 116 -15.95 -3.56 -26.25
C ALA A 116 -17.37 -3.72 -26.81
N ARG A 117 -18.10 -4.71 -26.28
CA ARG A 117 -19.54 -4.84 -26.46
C ARG A 117 -20.18 -3.50 -26.08
N ARG A 118 -20.88 -2.85 -27.02
CA ARG A 118 -21.60 -1.60 -26.76
C ARG A 118 -22.62 -1.83 -25.64
N GLU A 119 -22.37 -1.24 -24.47
CA GLU A 119 -23.33 -1.24 -23.37
C GLU A 119 -24.54 -0.34 -23.72
N PRO A 120 -25.76 -0.70 -23.26
CA PRO A 120 -26.94 0.15 -23.44
C PRO A 120 -26.78 1.48 -22.69
N PRO A 121 -27.39 2.58 -23.19
CA PRO A 121 -27.22 3.90 -22.60
C PRO A 121 -27.73 3.95 -21.16
N GLN A 122 -26.86 4.33 -20.22
CA GLN A 122 -27.22 4.47 -18.81
C GLN A 122 -28.17 5.67 -18.58
N PRO A 123 -29.14 5.56 -17.67
CA PRO A 123 -30.02 6.67 -17.33
C PRO A 123 -29.21 7.77 -16.62
N ARG A 124 -29.32 9.00 -17.16
CA ARG A 124 -28.67 10.20 -16.60
C ARG A 124 -29.20 10.44 -15.18
N ARG A 125 -28.36 10.22 -14.16
CA ARG A 125 -28.68 10.53 -12.77
C ARG A 125 -28.72 12.04 -12.56
N ALA A 126 -29.79 12.49 -11.91
CA ALA A 126 -30.04 13.87 -11.54
C ALA A 126 -28.92 14.43 -10.66
N ARG A 127 -28.64 15.71 -10.87
CA ARG A 127 -27.62 16.50 -10.19
C ARG A 127 -27.91 16.67 -8.69
N HIS A 128 -26.86 16.41 -7.90
CA HIS A 128 -26.59 16.85 -6.52
C HIS A 128 -27.45 16.26 -5.38
N ALA A 129 -26.90 15.21 -4.74
CA ALA A 129 -27.04 15.00 -3.30
C ALA A 129 -25.76 14.32 -2.77
N ARG A 130 -24.87 15.16 -2.23
CA ARG A 130 -23.84 14.90 -1.20
C ARG A 130 -22.99 13.62 -1.32
N GLN A 131 -21.83 13.78 -1.95
CA GLN A 131 -20.73 12.82 -2.02
C GLN A 131 -19.74 13.11 -0.87
N GLU A 132 -20.12 12.82 0.38
CA GLU A 132 -19.24 13.03 1.55
C GLU A 132 -18.58 11.73 2.06
N ASP A 133 -19.03 10.54 1.65
CA ASP A 133 -18.48 9.25 2.11
C ASP A 133 -17.51 8.58 1.10
N GLN A 134 -17.03 9.34 0.11
CA GLN A 134 -16.14 8.83 -0.95
C GLN A 134 -14.78 9.53 -0.95
N PHE A 135 -14.37 10.03 0.21
CA PHE A 135 -12.97 10.24 0.54
C PHE A 135 -12.43 8.89 0.99
N ASP A 136 -11.84 8.15 0.06
CA ASP A 136 -11.07 6.94 0.35
C ASP A 136 -9.85 7.38 1.19
N ASP A 137 -9.84 7.04 2.48
CA ASP A 137 -8.79 7.40 3.44
C ASP A 137 -7.39 6.86 3.05
N ASP A 138 -7.29 6.08 1.97
CA ASP A 138 -6.04 5.53 1.42
C ASP A 138 -5.52 6.27 0.18
N ASP A 139 -6.23 7.26 -0.36
CA ASP A 139 -5.81 8.00 -1.57
C ASP A 139 -5.23 9.38 -1.24
N PHE A 140 -4.14 9.39 -0.45
CA PHE A 140 -3.34 10.58 -0.14
C PHE A 140 -2.65 11.20 -1.37
N SER A 141 -2.81 10.61 -2.56
CA SER A 141 -2.16 11.07 -3.80
C SER A 141 -2.85 12.28 -4.45
N ASN A 142 -4.09 12.61 -4.06
CA ASN A 142 -4.88 13.66 -4.70
C ASN A 142 -5.04 14.94 -3.86
N SER A 143 -4.28 15.09 -2.78
CA SER A 143 -4.23 16.34 -2.03
C SER A 143 -3.37 17.36 -2.78
N SER A 144 -4.01 18.30 -3.47
CA SER A 144 -3.35 19.49 -4.03
C SER A 144 -3.04 20.48 -2.90
N TRP A 145 -1.97 20.26 -2.14
CA TRP A 145 -1.44 21.22 -1.16
C TRP A 145 -0.25 22.05 -1.70
N LEU A 146 -0.02 22.03 -3.02
CA LEU A 146 0.71 23.10 -3.71
C LEU A 146 -0.30 24.05 -4.38
N LYS A 147 -0.81 24.98 -3.58
CA LYS A 147 -1.20 26.32 -4.02
C LYS A 147 -0.66 27.32 -3.01
#